data_AF-A0A2N2UZ56-F1
#
_entry.id   AF-A0A2N2UZ56-F1
#
_cell.length_a   1.000
_cell.length_b   1.000
_cell.length_c   1.000
_cell.angle_alpha   90.00
_cell.angle_beta   90.00
_cell.angle_gamma   90.00
#
_symmetry.space_group_name_H-M   'P 1'
#
loop_
_entity.id
_entity.type
_entity.pdbx_description
1 polymer ?
#
loop_
_entity_poly.entity_id
_entity_poly.type
_entity_poly.pdbx_seq_one_letter_code
_entity_poly.pdbx_strand_id
1 'polypeptide(L)' 'MLRQAIHAAIAGGYLAGREVSIGRVPGVIIGYNIVRRGRFAGHRYPLLVRTALGVTKCAPAELELR' A
#
# COMPACT_ATOMS: atom_id res chain seq x y z
N MET A 1 13.50 4.15 -6.27
CA MET A 1 13.69 4.94 -5.03
C MET A 1 12.35 5.15 -4.31
N LEU A 2 12.31 5.41 -2.99
CA LEU A 2 11.07 5.52 -2.19
C LEU A 2 10.01 6.46 -2.80
N ARG A 3 10.39 7.70 -3.11
CA ARG A 3 9.48 8.69 -3.71
C ARG A 3 8.89 8.20 -5.03
N GLN A 4 9.69 7.57 -5.87
CA GLN A 4 9.22 7.00 -7.15
C GLN A 4 8.22 5.87 -6.93
N ALA A 5 8.43 5.01 -5.93
CA ALA A 5 7.49 3.93 -5.61
C ALA A 5 6.12 4.46 -5.14
N ILE A 6 6.13 5.51 -4.30
CA ILE A 6 4.89 6.18 -3.89
C ILE A 6 4.21 6.86 -5.08
N HIS A 7 4.96 7.58 -5.92
CA HIS A 7 4.40 8.22 -7.12
C HIS A 7 3.84 7.20 -8.12
N ALA A 8 4.50 6.05 -8.31
CA ALA A 8 4.00 4.97 -9.15
C ALA A 8 2.72 4.35 -8.59
N ALA A 9 2.63 4.16 -7.28
CA ALA A 9 1.40 3.68 -6.64
C ALA A 9 0.24 4.68 -6.82
N ILE A 10 0.50 5.98 -6.63
CA ILE A 10 -0.47 7.05 -6.88
C ILE A 10 -0.94 7.03 -8.34
N ALA A 11 -0.01 6.95 -9.29
CA ALA A 11 -0.33 6.89 -10.73
C ALA A 11 -1.13 5.63 -11.09
N GLY A 12 -0.96 4.54 -10.34
CA GLY A 12 -1.73 3.30 -10.46
C GLY A 12 -3.10 3.32 -9.76
N GLY A 13 -3.53 4.45 -9.20
CA GLY A 13 -4.85 4.59 -8.55
C GLY A 13 -4.89 4.22 -7.06
N TYR A 14 -3.75 3.87 -6.45
CA TYR A 14 -3.65 3.52 -5.03
C TYR A 14 -3.58 4.77 -4.15
N LEU A 15 -4.68 5.52 -4.10
CA LEU A 15 -4.85 6.75 -3.32
C LEU A 15 -5.34 6.44 -1.90
N ALA A 16 -5.00 7.30 -0.94
CA ALA A 16 -5.61 7.22 0.39
C ALA A 16 -7.14 7.37 0.31
N GLY A 17 -7.86 6.57 1.10
CA GLY A 17 -9.31 6.43 1.04
C GLY A 17 -9.80 5.41 0.00
N ARG A 18 -8.94 4.93 -0.91
CA ARG A 18 -9.34 3.93 -1.90
C ARG A 18 -9.53 2.56 -1.27
N GLU A 19 -10.65 1.92 -1.62
CA GLU A 19 -10.93 0.54 -1.26
C GLU A 19 -10.09 -0.43 -2.09
N VAL A 20 -9.56 -1.43 -1.41
CA VAL A 20 -8.71 -2.48 -2.00
C VAL A 20 -9.02 -3.83 -1.37
N SER A 21 -8.55 -4.89 -2.00
CA SER A 21 -8.43 -6.20 -1.35
C SER A 21 -6.99 -6.70 -1.35
N ILE A 22 -6.60 -7.33 -0.24
CA ILE A 22 -5.39 -8.15 -0.11
C ILE A 22 -5.85 -9.61 -0.21
N GLY A 23 -5.78 -10.20 -1.40
CA GLY A 23 -6.46 -11.47 -1.67
C GLY A 23 -7.95 -11.36 -1.36
N ARG A 24 -8.44 -12.10 -0.34
CA ARG A 24 -9.85 -12.06 0.09
C ARG A 24 -10.14 -11.05 1.21
N VAL A 25 -9.11 -10.40 1.76
CA VAL A 25 -9.28 -9.49 2.91
C VAL A 25 -9.55 -8.08 2.39
N PRO A 26 -10.73 -7.49 2.64
CA PRO A 26 -11.01 -6.11 2.26
C PRO A 26 -10.22 -5.13 3.13
N GLY A 27 -9.86 -4.00 2.55
CA GLY A 27 -9.17 -2.93 3.24
C GLY A 27 -9.31 -1.58 2.56
N VAL A 28 -8.77 -0.57 3.22
CA VAL A 28 -8.72 0.81 2.72
C VAL A 28 -7.29 1.32 2.82
N ILE A 29 -6.80 1.94 1.75
CA ILE A 29 -5.50 2.61 1.79
C ILE A 29 -5.61 3.80 2.74
N ILE A 30 -4.76 3.85 3.75
CA ILE A 30 -4.74 4.94 4.74
C ILE A 30 -3.52 5.86 4.60
N GLY A 31 -2.58 5.52 3.72
CA GLY A 31 -1.40 6.34 3.47
C GLY A 31 -0.25 5.55 2.86
N TYR A 32 0.95 6.08 3.01
CA TYR A 32 2.16 5.56 2.37
C TYR A 32 3.25 5.22 3.39
N ASN A 33 3.92 4.10 3.16
CA ASN A 33 5.04 3.66 3.98
C ASN A 33 6.30 4.45 3.61
N ILE A 34 6.76 5.33 4.49
CA ILE A 34 7.94 6.17 4.28
C ILE A 34 9.24 5.58 4.85
N VAL A 35 9.19 4.34 5.36
CA VAL A 35 10.36 3.68 5.98
C VAL A 35 11.41 3.36 4.91
N ARG A 36 12.66 3.74 5.17
CA ARG A 36 13.79 3.58 4.22
C ARG A 36 14.54 2.24 4.34
N ARG A 37 14.42 1.53 5.46
CA ARG A 37 15.24 0.34 5.78
C ARG A 37 14.38 -0.79 6.37
N GLY A 38 14.90 -2.02 6.33
CA GLY A 38 14.24 -3.21 6.84
C GLY A 38 13.52 -4.03 5.76
N ARG A 39 12.99 -5.19 6.16
CA ARG A 39 12.38 -6.18 5.25
C ARG A 39 11.18 -5.62 4.46
N PHE A 40 10.39 -4.75 5.10
CA PHE A 40 9.19 -4.13 4.53
C PHE A 40 9.37 -2.61 4.34
N ALA A 41 10.45 -2.24 3.66
CA ALA A 41 10.75 -0.85 3.34
C ALA A 41 9.81 -0.29 2.24
N GLY A 42 9.55 1.02 2.28
CA GLY A 42 8.57 1.70 1.45
C GLY A 42 8.87 1.69 -0.05
N HIS A 43 10.13 1.49 -0.45
CA HIS A 43 10.46 1.34 -1.88
C HIS A 43 9.99 -0.01 -2.48
N ARG A 44 9.62 -0.98 -1.64
CA ARG A 44 9.01 -2.26 -2.05
C ARG A 44 7.54 -2.37 -1.65
N TYR A 45 7.21 -1.89 -0.45
CA TYR A 45 5.85 -1.94 0.11
C TYR A 45 5.36 -0.51 0.41
N PRO A 46 5.06 0.31 -0.62
CA PRO A 46 4.78 1.72 -0.46
C PRO A 46 3.43 2.03 0.19
N LEU A 47 2.51 1.07 0.31
CA LEU A 47 1.14 1.32 0.74
C LEU A 47 0.90 0.90 2.19
N LEU A 48 0.12 1.69 2.94
CA LEU A 48 -0.44 1.31 4.22
C LEU A 48 -1.92 1.03 4.05
N VAL A 49 -2.34 -0.19 4.35
CA VAL A 49 -3.73 -0.64 4.19
C VAL A 49 -4.29 -1.01 5.56
N ARG A 50 -5.42 -0.40 5.94
CA ARG A 50 -6.19 -0.77 7.13
C ARG A 50 -7.20 -1.84 6.73
N THR A 51 -7.19 -2.95 7.44
CA THR A 51 -8.14 -4.06 7.31
C THR A 51 -8.80 -4.33 8.65
N ALA A 52 -9.73 -5.29 8.70
CA ALA A 52 -10.29 -5.80 9.96
C ALA A 52 -9.24 -6.47 10.87
N LEU A 53 -8.08 -6.87 10.33
CA LEU A 53 -7.00 -7.52 11.06
C LEU A 53 -5.90 -6.54 11.53
N GLY A 54 -6.07 -5.25 11.25
CA GLY A 54 -5.11 -4.20 11.56
C GLY A 54 -4.51 -3.54 10.32
N VAL A 55 -3.45 -2.75 10.55
CA VAL A 55 -2.74 -2.01 9.51
C VAL A 55 -1.55 -2.83 9.01
N THR A 56 -1.43 -2.95 7.70
CA THR A 56 -0.33 -3.68 7.06
C THR A 56 0.32 -2.86 5.93
N LYS A 57 1.56 -3.23 5.59
CA LYS A 57 2.35 -2.66 4.50
C LYS A 57 2.21 -3.55 3.28
N CYS A 58 1.85 -2.98 2.14
CA CYS A 58 1.60 -3.73 0.91
C CYS A 58 2.37 -3.16 -0.28
N ALA A 59 2.76 -4.06 -1.17
CA ALA A 59 3.13 -3.75 -2.54
C ALA A 59 1.85 -3.67 -3.41
N PRO A 60 1.82 -2.84 -4.46
CA PRO A 60 0.69 -2.80 -5.40
C PRO A 60 0.32 -4.17 -5.99
N ALA A 61 1.31 -5.04 -6.22
CA ALA A 61 1.09 -6.38 -6.77
C ALA A 61 0.34 -7.34 -5.81
N GLU A 62 0.23 -6.98 -4.52
CA GLU A 62 -0.52 -7.74 -3.52
C GLU A 62 -1.96 -7.25 -3.39
N LEU A 63 -2.34 -6.20 -4.15
CA LEU A 63 -3.61 -5.50 -4.03
C LEU A 63 -4.42 -5.57 -5.32
N GLU A 64 -5.73 -5.62 -5.14
CA GLU A 64 -6.72 -5.37 -6.18
C GLU A 64 -7.53 -4.13 -5.82
N LEU A 65 -7.67 -3.19 -6.76
CA LEU A 65 -8.58 -2.05 -6.60
C LEU A 65 -10.02 -2.55 -6.67
N ARG A 66 -10.85 -2.08 -5.74
CA ARG A 66 -12.31 -2.29 -5.77
C ARG A 66 -13.03 -1.08 -6.37
#